data_AF-A0A849NKQ0-F1
#
_entry.id   AF-A0A849NKQ0-F1
#
_cell.length_a   1.000
_cell.length_b   1.000
_cell.length_c   1.000
_cell.angle_alpha   90.00
_cell.angle_beta   90.00
_cell.angle_gamma   90.00
#
_symmetry.space_group_name_H-M   'P 1'
#
loop_
_entity.id
_entity.type
_entity.pdbx_description
1 polymer ?
#
loop_
_entity_poly.entity_id
_entity_poly.type
_entity_poly.pdbx_seq_one_letter_code
_entity_poly.pdbx_strand_id
1 'polypeptide(L)'
;MISINKKSTYALSPQKKVGIFDYPFTLNPFIGCQMQYKYCFVPGLVIKSTRKDFFEKVQIKENIVDLLKKELNKYSNLPQHLKRVQFGVTTEIFQPKVINYMKKNLGRGLIAELLDVFQTEWHEDNKWMLHILTKNHNVTPYIDQLKNMRGMVQVEFSFIHHDEIISRKYEAYTSSITKRLNAITQLSNKDIFVRVMAMPFYGNDKDVKTLKDI
;
A
#
# COMPACT_ATOMS: atom_id res chain seq x y z
N MET A 1 1.15 -15.05 13.36
CA MET A 1 -0.07 -14.81 14.15
C MET A 1 -0.79 -13.60 13.59
N ILE A 2 -2.08 -13.71 13.29
CA ILE A 2 -2.91 -12.57 12.89
C ILE A 2 -3.86 -12.29 14.05
N SER A 3 -4.00 -11.04 14.45
CA SER A 3 -4.90 -10.62 15.52
C SER A 3 -5.71 -9.38 15.12
N ILE A 4 -6.79 -9.13 15.87
CA ILE A 4 -7.67 -7.99 15.66
C ILE A 4 -7.38 -6.90 16.69
N ASN A 5 -7.20 -5.67 16.21
CA ASN A 5 -7.18 -4.46 17.02
C ASN A 5 -8.50 -3.70 16.80
N LYS A 6 -9.38 -3.78 17.80
CA LYS A 6 -10.69 -3.08 17.79
C LYS A 6 -10.62 -1.63 18.28
N LYS A 7 -9.47 -1.24 18.86
CA LYS A 7 -9.27 0.04 19.55
C LYS A 7 -8.23 0.91 18.83
N SER A 8 -8.15 0.83 17.50
CA SER A 8 -7.38 1.82 16.75
C SER A 8 -8.00 3.20 17.01
N THR A 9 -7.15 4.21 17.20
CA THR A 9 -7.60 5.57 17.48
C THR A 9 -7.56 6.47 16.24
N TYR A 10 -6.90 6.02 15.17
CA TYR A 10 -6.81 6.74 13.90
C TYR A 10 -6.73 5.79 12.68
N ALA A 11 -7.11 6.30 11.51
CA ALA A 11 -6.86 5.67 10.21
C ALA A 11 -5.69 6.36 9.48
N LEU A 12 -5.76 7.68 9.36
CA LEU A 12 -4.79 8.57 8.73
C LEU A 12 -3.74 9.04 9.75
N SER A 13 -2.48 8.97 9.36
CA SER A 13 -1.37 9.59 10.08
C SER A 13 -0.89 10.82 9.31
N PRO A 14 -1.08 12.05 9.82
CA PRO A 14 -0.53 13.25 9.21
C PRO A 14 1.00 13.25 9.34
N GLN A 15 1.70 13.60 8.25
CA GLN A 15 3.15 13.71 8.25
C GLN A 15 3.60 15.06 8.83
N LYS A 16 4.64 15.03 9.66
CA LYS A 16 5.15 16.23 10.36
C LYS A 16 5.80 17.25 9.43
N LYS A 17 6.33 16.79 8.30
CA LYS A 17 6.92 17.62 7.25
C LYS A 17 6.32 17.16 5.93
N VAL A 18 5.81 18.11 5.15
CA VAL A 18 5.23 17.87 3.83
C VAL A 18 6.04 18.70 2.83
N GLY A 19 7.09 18.09 2.31
CA GLY A 19 7.83 18.62 1.16
C GLY A 19 7.11 18.33 -0.15
N ILE A 20 7.74 18.74 -1.26
CA ILE A 20 7.18 18.58 -2.61
C ILE A 20 6.95 17.11 -2.99
N PHE A 21 7.77 16.19 -2.44
CA PHE A 21 7.70 14.75 -2.69
C PHE A 21 6.93 13.96 -1.63
N ASP A 22 6.51 14.61 -0.55
CA ASP A 22 5.87 13.94 0.58
C ASP A 22 4.36 13.89 0.41
N TYR A 23 3.77 12.80 0.90
CA TYR A 23 2.34 12.68 1.07
C TYR A 23 1.93 13.27 2.43
N PRO A 24 0.95 14.19 2.48
CA PRO A 24 0.48 14.79 3.74
C PRO A 24 -0.05 13.75 4.73
N PHE A 25 -0.66 12.67 4.24
CA PHE A 25 -1.22 11.61 5.07
C PHE A 25 -0.75 10.23 4.63
N THR A 26 -0.67 9.32 5.59
CA THR A 26 -0.49 7.89 5.31
C THR A 26 -1.62 7.07 5.90
N LEU A 27 -2.08 6.05 5.17
CA LEU A 27 -3.06 5.07 5.62
C LEU A 27 -2.38 3.70 5.75
N ASN A 28 -2.50 3.07 6.92
CA ASN A 28 -1.94 1.75 7.17
C ASN A 28 -2.99 0.88 7.91
N PRO A 29 -3.61 -0.10 7.22
CA PRO A 29 -4.71 -0.90 7.77
C PRO A 29 -4.21 -1.97 8.73
N PHE A 30 -2.91 -2.27 8.67
CA PHE A 30 -2.26 -3.29 9.48
C PHE A 30 -1.05 -2.73 10.21
N ILE A 31 -0.75 -3.33 11.36
CA ILE A 31 0.52 -3.17 12.08
C ILE A 31 1.26 -4.51 11.96
N GLY A 32 2.47 -4.50 11.38
CA GLY A 32 3.19 -5.72 10.98
C GLY A 32 3.07 -6.01 9.49
N CYS A 33 3.95 -6.86 8.96
CA CYS A 33 3.99 -7.20 7.53
C CYS A 33 4.64 -8.57 7.29
N GLN A 34 3.98 -9.49 6.60
CA GLN A 34 4.49 -10.86 6.42
C GLN A 34 5.53 -11.02 5.29
N MET A 35 5.91 -9.94 4.62
CA MET A 35 6.78 -10.00 3.44
C MET A 35 8.26 -10.22 3.78
N GLN A 36 8.66 -9.93 5.02
CA GLN A 36 10.01 -10.16 5.58
C GLN A 36 11.18 -9.63 4.74
N TYR A 37 11.02 -8.44 4.13
CA TYR A 37 12.11 -7.82 3.38
C TYR A 37 13.33 -7.63 4.27
N LYS A 38 14.49 -8.17 3.84
CA LYS A 38 15.72 -8.09 4.63
C LYS A 38 16.13 -6.65 4.92
N TYR A 39 15.90 -5.74 3.99
CA TYR A 39 16.24 -4.33 4.08
C TYR A 39 15.14 -3.44 4.69
N CYS A 40 14.01 -4.00 5.14
CA CYS A 40 12.88 -3.20 5.63
C CYS A 40 13.30 -2.23 6.76
N PHE A 41 12.99 -0.95 6.60
CA PHE A 41 13.30 0.07 7.60
C PHE A 41 12.20 0.21 8.67
N VAL A 42 11.02 -0.39 8.48
CA VAL A 42 9.87 -0.19 9.37
C VAL A 42 10.07 -0.79 10.77
N PRO A 43 10.53 -2.04 10.94
CA PRO A 43 10.71 -2.62 12.27
C PRO A 43 11.83 -1.90 13.03
N GLY A 44 11.60 -1.60 14.31
CA GLY A 44 12.53 -0.91 15.19
C GLY A 44 12.51 0.61 15.02
N LEU A 45 12.75 1.11 13.80
CA LEU A 45 12.89 2.55 13.54
C LEU A 45 11.53 3.28 13.49
N VAL A 46 10.54 2.70 12.81
CA VAL A 46 9.22 3.34 12.63
C VAL A 46 8.22 2.74 13.62
N ILE A 47 8.18 1.41 13.71
CA ILE A 47 7.36 0.68 14.65
C ILE A 47 8.29 0.08 15.69
N LYS A 48 8.09 0.44 16.97
CA LYS A 48 8.86 -0.06 18.11
C LYS A 48 8.55 -1.54 18.39
N SER A 49 9.01 -2.42 17.52
CA SER A 49 8.91 -3.87 17.62
C SER A 49 10.17 -4.52 17.07
N THR A 50 10.50 -5.73 17.55
CA THR A 50 11.58 -6.51 16.94
C THR A 50 11.26 -6.84 15.48
N ARG A 51 12.29 -7.07 14.64
CA ARG A 51 12.08 -7.55 13.25
C ARG A 51 11.25 -8.83 13.22
N LYS A 52 11.57 -9.78 14.11
CA LYS A 52 10.86 -11.06 14.22
C LYS A 52 9.38 -10.84 14.52
N ASP A 53 9.06 -10.08 15.57
CA ASP A 53 7.66 -9.84 15.94
C ASP A 53 6.89 -9.12 14.84
N PHE A 54 7.49 -8.09 14.21
CA PHE A 54 6.86 -7.34 13.14
C PHE A 54 6.48 -8.22 11.93
N PHE A 55 7.35 -9.17 11.59
CA PHE A 55 7.16 -10.05 10.44
C PHE A 55 6.26 -11.26 10.75
N GLU A 56 6.24 -11.71 11.99
CA GLU A 56 5.43 -12.86 12.41
C GLU A 56 4.03 -12.48 12.91
N LYS A 57 3.85 -11.27 13.44
CA LYS A 57 2.61 -10.80 14.06
C LYS A 57 2.03 -9.64 13.26
N VAL A 58 0.82 -9.83 12.72
CA VAL A 58 0.07 -8.78 12.03
C VAL A 58 -1.21 -8.48 12.78
N GLN A 59 -1.41 -7.22 13.13
CA GLN A 59 -2.64 -6.74 13.74
C GLN A 59 -3.49 -6.01 12.70
N ILE A 60 -4.76 -6.39 12.58
CA ILE A 60 -5.74 -5.73 11.70
C ILE A 60 -6.48 -4.67 12.50
N LYS A 61 -6.49 -3.43 12.01
CA LYS A 61 -7.32 -2.36 12.60
C LYS A 61 -8.77 -2.55 12.15
N GLU A 62 -9.61 -3.18 12.95
CA GLU A 62 -10.99 -3.55 12.54
C GLU A 62 -11.89 -2.32 12.36
N ASN A 63 -11.77 -1.31 13.23
CA ASN A 63 -12.57 -0.10 13.18
C ASN A 63 -12.04 0.98 12.21
N ILE A 64 -11.06 0.65 11.36
CA ILE A 64 -10.37 1.65 10.53
C ILE A 64 -11.26 2.32 9.47
N VAL A 65 -12.28 1.62 8.97
CA VAL A 65 -13.20 2.19 7.97
C VAL A 65 -13.99 3.36 8.54
N ASP A 66 -14.54 3.22 9.74
CA ASP A 66 -15.29 4.30 10.40
C ASP A 66 -14.39 5.47 10.80
N LEU A 67 -13.15 5.17 11.20
CA LEU A 67 -12.13 6.19 11.46
C LEU A 67 -11.77 6.95 10.18
N LEU A 68 -11.59 6.25 9.07
CA LEU A 68 -11.23 6.87 7.79
C LEU A 68 -12.33 7.85 7.34
N LYS A 69 -13.61 7.44 7.37
CA LYS A 69 -14.74 8.33 7.05
C LYS A 69 -14.71 9.62 7.88
N LYS A 70 -14.59 9.49 9.21
CA LYS A 70 -14.53 10.63 10.12
C LYS A 70 -13.34 11.55 9.83
N GLU A 71 -12.18 10.97 9.54
CA GLU A 71 -10.95 11.73 9.34
C GLU A 71 -10.87 12.42 7.98
N LEU A 72 -11.35 11.78 6.89
CA LEU A 72 -11.44 12.43 5.58
C LEU A 72 -12.42 13.62 5.62
N ASN A 73 -13.54 13.49 6.33
CA ASN A 73 -14.47 14.59 6.55
C ASN A 73 -13.87 15.70 7.44
N LYS A 74 -13.18 15.33 8.52
CA LYS A 74 -12.47 16.29 9.40
C LYS A 74 -11.49 17.17 8.62
N TYR A 75 -10.83 16.62 7.61
CA TYR A 75 -9.85 17.32 6.78
C TYR A 75 -10.43 17.82 5.44
N SER A 76 -11.76 17.87 5.28
CA SER A 76 -12.44 18.29 4.04
C SER A 76 -12.13 19.73 3.62
N ASN A 77 -11.80 20.62 4.55
CA ASN A 77 -11.46 22.03 4.24
C ASN A 77 -10.00 22.24 3.82
N LEU A 78 -9.18 21.20 3.73
CA LEU A 78 -7.80 21.34 3.27
C LEU A 78 -7.74 21.76 1.79
N PRO A 79 -6.75 22.58 1.39
CA PRO A 79 -6.44 22.81 -0.01
C PRO A 79 -6.22 21.49 -0.78
N GLN A 80 -6.63 21.44 -2.04
CA GLN A 80 -6.60 20.23 -2.86
C GLN A 80 -5.21 19.56 -2.91
N HIS A 81 -4.13 20.34 -2.96
CA HIS A 81 -2.76 19.83 -2.98
C HIS A 81 -2.33 19.11 -1.68
N LEU A 82 -3.08 19.30 -0.58
CA LEU A 82 -2.87 18.61 0.69
C LEU A 82 -3.78 17.38 0.88
N LYS A 83 -4.80 17.20 0.02
CA LYS A 83 -5.70 16.03 0.07
C LYS A 83 -5.10 14.84 -0.66
N ARG A 84 -3.94 14.36 -0.19
CA ARG A 84 -3.22 13.20 -0.77
C ARG A 84 -2.88 12.20 0.33
N VAL A 85 -3.18 10.92 0.09
CA VAL A 85 -2.93 9.82 1.03
C VAL A 85 -2.02 8.78 0.39
N GLN A 86 -0.93 8.41 1.07
CA GLN A 86 -0.14 7.24 0.71
C GLN A 86 -0.61 6.01 1.49
N PHE A 87 -1.04 4.99 0.78
CA PHE A 87 -1.55 3.75 1.33
C PHE A 87 -0.41 2.72 1.38
N GLY A 88 -0.16 2.12 2.55
CA GLY A 88 0.80 1.02 2.69
C GLY A 88 2.25 1.43 2.94
N VAL A 89 2.46 2.53 3.66
CA VAL A 89 3.83 3.02 3.97
C VAL A 89 4.56 2.15 4.98
N THR A 90 3.86 1.69 6.02
CA THR A 90 4.46 0.90 7.11
C THR A 90 4.04 -0.57 7.07
N THR A 91 3.34 -1.00 6.01
CA THR A 91 2.88 -2.37 5.84
C THR A 91 2.57 -2.64 4.37
N GLU A 92 2.76 -3.88 3.91
CA GLU A 92 2.20 -4.30 2.62
C GLU A 92 0.68 -4.45 2.78
N ILE A 93 -0.09 -3.78 1.93
CA ILE A 93 -1.56 -3.84 1.98
C ILE A 93 -2.05 -5.18 1.46
N PHE A 94 -1.43 -5.70 0.41
CA PHE A 94 -1.95 -6.87 -0.29
C PHE A 94 -1.37 -8.19 0.24
N GLN A 95 -1.28 -8.33 1.56
CA GLN A 95 -0.76 -9.52 2.24
C GLN A 95 -1.75 -10.70 2.09
N PRO A 96 -1.38 -11.79 1.37
CA PRO A 96 -2.34 -12.86 1.05
C PRO A 96 -2.94 -13.54 2.28
N LYS A 97 -2.14 -13.78 3.33
CA LYS A 97 -2.66 -14.43 4.55
C LYS A 97 -3.60 -13.52 5.33
N VAL A 98 -3.36 -12.20 5.34
CA VAL A 98 -4.22 -11.21 6.01
C VAL A 98 -5.55 -11.09 5.27
N ILE A 99 -5.52 -10.96 3.95
CA ILE A 99 -6.72 -10.93 3.10
C ILE A 99 -7.56 -12.18 3.32
N ASN A 100 -6.94 -13.37 3.25
CA ASN A 100 -7.63 -14.63 3.48
C ASN A 100 -8.19 -14.75 4.91
N TYR A 101 -7.47 -14.26 5.91
CA TYR A 101 -7.94 -14.25 7.29
C TYR A 101 -9.19 -13.39 7.45
N MET A 102 -9.20 -12.16 6.91
CA MET A 102 -10.37 -11.27 6.96
C MET A 102 -11.58 -11.89 6.25
N LYS A 103 -11.37 -12.48 5.06
CA LYS A 103 -12.44 -13.15 4.34
C LYS A 103 -13.04 -14.31 5.13
N LYS A 104 -12.20 -15.18 5.70
CA LYS A 104 -12.65 -16.40 6.39
C LYS A 104 -13.24 -16.16 7.78
N ASN A 105 -12.65 -15.26 8.56
CA ASN A 105 -13.00 -15.09 9.97
C ASN A 105 -13.92 -13.91 10.23
N LEU A 106 -13.92 -12.91 9.33
CA LEU A 106 -14.74 -11.70 9.47
C LEU A 106 -15.78 -11.56 8.34
N GLY A 107 -15.73 -12.42 7.32
CA GLY A 107 -16.58 -12.27 6.12
C GLY A 107 -16.34 -10.97 5.36
N ARG A 108 -15.16 -10.35 5.55
CA ARG A 108 -14.96 -8.92 5.29
C ARG A 108 -13.87 -8.65 4.24
N GLY A 109 -14.10 -7.64 3.41
CA GLY A 109 -13.18 -7.16 2.38
C GLY A 109 -12.57 -5.81 2.76
N LEU A 110 -11.81 -5.75 3.86
CA LEU A 110 -11.37 -4.47 4.44
C LEU A 110 -10.68 -3.51 3.46
N ILE A 111 -9.87 -4.03 2.53
CA ILE A 111 -9.21 -3.21 1.50
C ILE A 111 -10.24 -2.61 0.53
N ALA A 112 -11.21 -3.41 0.07
CA ALA A 112 -12.28 -2.93 -0.81
C ALA A 112 -13.11 -1.85 -0.09
N GLU A 113 -13.46 -2.06 1.17
CA GLU A 113 -14.23 -1.07 1.93
C GLU A 113 -13.47 0.25 2.14
N LEU A 114 -12.15 0.19 2.33
CA LEU A 114 -11.33 1.40 2.42
C LEU A 114 -11.30 2.15 1.09
N LEU A 115 -11.21 1.43 -0.04
CA LEU A 115 -11.31 2.02 -1.37
C LEU A 115 -12.70 2.62 -1.62
N ASP A 116 -13.78 1.98 -1.16
CA ASP A 116 -15.16 2.49 -1.27
C ASP A 116 -15.34 3.80 -0.51
N VAL A 117 -14.70 3.95 0.66
CA VAL A 117 -14.71 5.22 1.41
C VAL A 117 -14.08 6.33 0.57
N PHE A 118 -12.91 6.12 -0.02
CA PHE A 118 -12.28 7.12 -0.90
C PHE A 118 -13.16 7.45 -2.09
N GLN A 119 -13.74 6.44 -2.74
CA GLN A 119 -14.63 6.64 -3.89
C GLN A 119 -15.88 7.45 -3.51
N THR A 120 -16.48 7.15 -2.35
CA THR A 120 -17.65 7.88 -1.83
C THR A 120 -17.31 9.36 -1.62
N GLU A 121 -16.24 9.64 -0.88
CA GLU A 121 -15.77 11.02 -0.63
C GLU A 121 -15.46 11.76 -1.94
N TRP A 122 -14.88 11.07 -2.92
CA TRP A 122 -14.65 11.64 -4.24
C TRP A 122 -15.95 12.04 -4.95
N HIS A 123 -17.00 11.22 -4.87
CA HIS A 123 -18.32 11.56 -5.45
C HIS A 123 -19.02 12.70 -4.72
N GLU A 124 -18.79 12.85 -3.42
CA GLU A 124 -19.31 13.94 -2.57
C GLU A 124 -18.46 15.23 -2.61
N ASP A 125 -17.64 15.38 -3.66
CA ASP A 125 -16.75 16.53 -3.88
C ASP A 125 -15.63 16.73 -2.84
N ASN A 126 -15.45 15.79 -1.91
CA ASN A 126 -14.27 15.72 -1.05
C ASN A 126 -13.14 14.96 -1.78
N LYS A 127 -12.54 15.61 -2.79
CA LYS A 127 -11.57 14.97 -3.69
C LYS A 127 -10.24 14.60 -3.00
N TRP A 128 -10.08 13.34 -2.59
CA TRP A 128 -8.83 12.80 -2.07
C TRP A 128 -8.04 12.04 -3.13
N MET A 129 -6.76 12.32 -3.31
CA MET A 129 -5.89 11.50 -4.15
C MET A 129 -5.31 10.34 -3.34
N LEU A 130 -5.30 9.14 -3.92
CA LEU A 130 -4.81 7.93 -3.28
C LEU A 130 -3.59 7.39 -4.03
N HIS A 131 -2.48 7.26 -3.31
CA HIS A 131 -1.27 6.61 -3.83
C HIS A 131 -1.07 5.25 -3.16
N ILE A 132 -1.20 4.18 -3.93
CA ILE A 132 -1.03 2.81 -3.45
C ILE A 132 0.39 2.36 -3.78
N LEU A 133 1.22 2.12 -2.77
CA LEU A 133 2.54 1.53 -2.94
C LEU A 133 2.49 0.03 -2.63
N THR A 134 2.92 -0.81 -3.56
CA THR A 134 2.90 -2.27 -3.41
C THR A 134 4.11 -2.94 -4.04
N LYS A 135 4.42 -4.15 -3.60
CA LYS A 135 5.33 -5.06 -4.33
C LYS A 135 4.63 -6.34 -4.78
N ASN A 136 3.30 -6.41 -4.62
CA ASN A 136 2.56 -7.63 -4.78
C ASN A 136 1.44 -7.53 -5.83
N HIS A 137 1.34 -8.57 -6.65
CA HIS A 137 0.29 -8.71 -7.67
C HIS A 137 -1.11 -8.88 -7.06
N ASN A 138 -1.23 -9.08 -5.74
CA ASN A 138 -2.52 -9.22 -5.05
C ASN A 138 -3.38 -7.95 -5.04
N VAL A 139 -2.93 -6.88 -5.69
CA VAL A 139 -3.77 -5.73 -6.08
C VAL A 139 -4.71 -6.06 -7.26
N THR A 140 -4.39 -7.04 -8.10
CA THR A 140 -5.17 -7.36 -9.31
C THR A 140 -6.64 -7.70 -9.08
N PRO A 141 -7.06 -8.34 -7.96
CA PRO A 141 -8.49 -8.57 -7.69
C PRO A 141 -9.29 -7.28 -7.49
N TYR A 142 -8.63 -6.14 -7.28
CA TYR A 142 -9.27 -4.84 -7.05
C TYR A 142 -9.30 -3.97 -8.32
N ILE A 143 -8.84 -4.48 -9.47
CA ILE A 143 -8.72 -3.70 -10.71
C ILE A 143 -10.03 -3.05 -11.12
N ASP A 144 -11.16 -3.77 -11.05
CA ASP A 144 -12.45 -3.21 -11.48
C ASP A 144 -12.90 -2.05 -10.59
N GLN A 145 -12.64 -2.13 -9.28
CA GLN A 145 -12.88 -1.03 -8.34
C GLN A 145 -11.93 0.15 -8.62
N LEU A 146 -10.62 -0.14 -8.79
CA LEU A 146 -9.61 0.88 -9.08
C LEU A 146 -9.85 1.58 -10.42
N LYS A 147 -10.41 0.88 -11.42
CA LYS A 147 -10.79 1.45 -12.72
C LYS A 147 -11.82 2.59 -12.56
N ASN A 148 -12.76 2.44 -11.62
CA ASN A 148 -13.73 3.49 -11.31
C ASN A 148 -13.11 4.67 -10.54
N MET A 149 -11.91 4.45 -9.97
CA MET A 149 -11.13 5.43 -9.23
C MET A 149 -9.96 6.01 -10.05
N ARG A 150 -9.86 5.75 -11.36
CA ARG A 150 -8.67 6.12 -12.17
C ARG A 150 -8.34 7.62 -12.18
N GLY A 151 -9.31 8.50 -11.90
CA GLY A 151 -9.09 9.94 -11.76
C GLY A 151 -8.47 10.37 -10.43
N MET A 152 -8.43 9.47 -9.44
CA MET A 152 -7.96 9.76 -8.08
C MET A 152 -6.83 8.83 -7.61
N VAL A 153 -6.67 7.66 -8.23
CA VAL A 153 -5.73 6.63 -7.78
C VAL A 153 -4.48 6.53 -8.66
N GLN A 154 -3.33 6.43 -8.00
CA GLN A 154 -2.06 6.04 -8.58
C GLN A 154 -1.59 4.75 -7.90
N VAL A 155 -1.16 3.76 -8.69
CA VAL A 155 -0.56 2.53 -8.17
C VAL A 155 0.93 2.53 -8.50
N GLU A 156 1.79 2.34 -7.50
CA GLU A 156 3.23 2.25 -7.69
C GLU A 156 3.75 0.87 -7.28
N PHE A 157 4.48 0.23 -8.19
CA PHE A 157 5.17 -1.01 -7.93
C PHE A 157 6.63 -0.75 -7.64
N SER A 158 7.12 -1.30 -6.53
CA SER A 158 8.54 -1.20 -6.19
C SER A 158 9.32 -2.46 -6.60
N PHE A 159 10.46 -2.22 -7.23
CA PHE A 159 11.45 -3.23 -7.60
C PHE A 159 12.78 -2.86 -6.95
N ILE A 160 13.56 -3.90 -6.63
CA ILE A 160 14.92 -3.72 -6.09
C ILE A 160 16.00 -4.14 -7.08
N HIS A 161 15.60 -4.88 -8.11
CA HIS A 161 16.42 -5.39 -9.21
C HIS A 161 15.49 -5.82 -10.35
N HIS A 162 16.03 -5.94 -11.57
CA HIS A 162 15.37 -6.59 -12.70
C HIS A 162 15.52 -8.13 -12.70
N ASP A 163 16.40 -8.67 -11.85
CA ASP A 163 16.76 -10.09 -11.81
C ASP A 163 16.04 -10.77 -10.63
N GLU A 164 15.29 -11.82 -10.93
CA GLU A 164 14.48 -12.54 -9.93
C GLU A 164 15.35 -13.25 -8.89
N ILE A 165 16.50 -13.83 -9.29
CA ILE A 165 17.42 -14.53 -8.40
C ILE A 165 18.00 -13.55 -7.38
N ILE A 166 18.41 -12.36 -7.83
CA ILE A 166 18.90 -11.30 -6.94
C ILE A 166 17.75 -10.79 -6.05
N SER A 167 16.58 -10.50 -6.62
CA SER A 167 15.42 -10.03 -5.85
C SER A 167 15.05 -11.00 -4.72
N ARG A 168 15.01 -12.31 -5.00
CA ARG A 168 14.66 -13.35 -4.02
C ARG A 168 15.60 -13.45 -2.83
N LYS A 169 16.88 -13.05 -2.99
CA LYS A 169 17.83 -13.00 -1.85
C LYS A 169 17.38 -12.01 -0.79
N TYR A 170 16.62 -10.96 -1.14
CA TYR A 170 16.16 -9.90 -0.24
C TYR A 170 14.64 -9.90 -0.02
N GLU A 171 13.85 -10.39 -0.98
CA GLU A 171 12.38 -10.31 -1.05
C GLU A 171 11.72 -11.69 -1.19
N ALA A 172 12.13 -12.67 -0.37
CA ALA A 172 11.74 -14.07 -0.51
C ALA A 172 10.22 -14.32 -0.56
N TYR A 173 9.40 -13.52 0.15
CA TYR A 173 7.95 -13.74 0.29
C TYR A 173 7.09 -12.81 -0.59
N THR A 174 7.69 -12.15 -1.58
CA THR A 174 6.99 -11.20 -2.46
C THR A 174 6.73 -11.77 -3.84
N SER A 175 5.82 -11.12 -4.57
CA SER A 175 5.52 -11.48 -5.95
C SER A 175 6.78 -11.45 -6.81
N SER A 176 6.91 -12.42 -7.72
CA SER A 176 7.99 -12.40 -8.71
C SER A 176 7.91 -11.13 -9.55
N ILE A 177 9.04 -10.74 -10.13
CA ILE A 177 9.16 -9.65 -11.09
C ILE A 177 8.14 -9.84 -12.20
N THR A 178 8.06 -11.02 -12.82
CA THR A 178 7.05 -11.35 -13.84
C THR A 178 5.61 -11.12 -13.36
N LYS A 179 5.28 -11.51 -12.11
CA LYS A 179 3.93 -11.27 -11.57
C LYS A 179 3.65 -9.79 -11.32
N ARG A 180 4.65 -9.01 -10.89
CA ARG A 180 4.54 -7.56 -10.75
C ARG A 180 4.32 -6.90 -12.11
N LEU A 181 5.10 -7.25 -13.12
CA LEU A 181 4.95 -6.76 -14.49
C LEU A 181 3.58 -7.11 -15.08
N ASN A 182 3.13 -8.36 -14.92
CA ASN A 182 1.78 -8.75 -15.36
C ASN A 182 0.68 -7.96 -14.65
N ALA A 183 0.86 -7.59 -13.38
CA ALA A 183 -0.09 -6.74 -12.67
C ALA A 183 -0.07 -5.30 -13.22
N ILE A 184 1.12 -4.76 -13.51
CA ILE A 184 1.29 -3.45 -14.16
C ILE A 184 0.56 -3.41 -15.50
N THR A 185 0.75 -4.43 -16.35
CA THR A 185 0.06 -4.52 -17.65
C THR A 185 -1.46 -4.57 -17.48
N GLN A 186 -1.96 -5.39 -16.54
CA GLN A 186 -3.41 -5.49 -16.30
C GLN A 186 -4.02 -4.18 -15.79
N LEU A 187 -3.33 -3.46 -14.90
CA LEU A 187 -3.76 -2.16 -14.39
C LEU A 187 -3.72 -1.10 -15.51
N SER A 188 -2.63 -1.04 -16.26
CA SER A 188 -2.43 -0.05 -17.34
C SER A 188 -3.43 -0.24 -18.48
N ASN A 189 -3.76 -1.48 -18.83
CA ASN A 189 -4.82 -1.81 -19.81
C ASN A 189 -6.23 -1.35 -19.39
N LYS A 190 -6.41 -0.89 -18.15
CA LYS A 190 -7.66 -0.31 -17.64
C LYS A 190 -7.54 1.20 -17.39
N ASP A 191 -6.52 1.84 -17.96
CA ASP A 191 -6.23 3.27 -17.83
C ASP A 191 -5.99 3.73 -16.38
N ILE A 192 -5.56 2.82 -15.51
CA ILE A 192 -5.13 3.16 -14.16
C ILE A 192 -3.70 3.69 -14.23
N PHE A 193 -3.43 4.83 -13.59
CA PHE A 193 -2.09 5.40 -13.59
C PHE A 193 -1.13 4.52 -12.76
N VAL A 194 -0.19 3.86 -13.43
CA VAL A 194 0.81 2.99 -12.80
C VAL A 194 2.19 3.61 -12.88
N ARG A 195 2.95 3.49 -11.78
CA ARG A 195 4.35 3.87 -11.71
C ARG A 195 5.22 2.71 -11.27
N VAL A 196 6.49 2.81 -11.62
CA VAL A 196 7.54 1.89 -11.18
C VAL A 196 8.55 2.68 -10.36
N MET A 197 8.94 2.13 -9.21
CA MET A 197 9.96 2.68 -8.34
C MET A 197 11.08 1.66 -8.10
N ALA A 198 12.33 2.12 -8.25
CA ALA A 198 13.52 1.34 -7.92
C ALA A 198 14.02 1.73 -6.52
N MET A 199 13.49 1.14 -5.44
CA MET A 199 13.85 1.53 -4.07
C MET A 199 13.67 0.43 -3.01
N PRO A 200 14.73 0.09 -2.23
CA PRO A 200 16.13 0.38 -2.53
C PRO A 200 16.56 -0.35 -3.80
N PHE A 201 17.56 0.16 -4.53
CA PHE A 201 18.07 -0.52 -5.71
C PHE A 201 19.37 -1.25 -5.39
N TYR A 202 19.43 -2.55 -5.70
CA TYR A 202 20.57 -3.46 -5.41
C TYR A 202 21.30 -3.90 -6.67
N GLY A 203 21.59 -2.99 -7.58
CA GLY A 203 22.34 -3.27 -8.81
C GLY A 203 23.27 -2.11 -9.19
N ASN A 204 23.91 -2.23 -10.36
CA ASN A 204 24.73 -1.17 -10.94
C ASN A 204 23.94 -0.38 -12.02
N ASP A 205 24.61 0.57 -12.68
CA ASP A 205 24.02 1.41 -13.73
C ASP A 205 23.41 0.61 -14.90
N LYS A 206 24.01 -0.52 -15.28
CA LYS A 206 23.45 -1.39 -16.33
C LYS A 206 22.14 -2.01 -15.87
N ASP A 207 22.07 -2.43 -14.60
CA ASP A 207 20.86 -3.03 -14.04
C ASP A 207 19.71 -2.02 -13.95
N VAL A 208 20.00 -0.76 -13.60
CA VAL A 208 18.97 0.31 -13.59
C VAL A 208 18.43 0.55 -15.00
N LYS A 209 19.32 0.61 -16.00
CA LYS A 209 18.92 0.80 -17.41
C LYS A 209 18.01 -0.33 -17.88
N THR A 210 18.37 -1.57 -17.58
CA THR A 210 17.52 -2.72 -17.87
C THR A 210 16.15 -2.59 -17.20
N LEU A 211 16.09 -2.24 -15.91
CA LEU A 211 14.80 -2.07 -15.22
C LEU A 211 13.93 -0.96 -15.80
N LYS A 212 14.54 0.12 -16.31
CA LYS A 212 13.83 1.24 -16.94
C LYS A 212 13.12 0.84 -18.24
N ASP A 213 13.71 -0.10 -18.98
CA ASP A 213 13.25 -0.51 -20.30
C ASP A 213 12.24 -1.67 -20.26
N ILE A 214 11.95 -2.21 -19.07
CA ILE A 214 10.95 -3.27 -18.81
C ILE A 214 9.59 -2.64 -18.48
#